data_AF-A0A520JSL0-F1
#
_entry.id   AF-A0A520JSL0-F1
#
_cell.length_a   1.000
_cell.length_b   1.000
_cell.length_c   1.000
_cell.angle_alpha   90.00
_cell.angle_beta   90.00
_cell.angle_gamma   90.00
#
_symmetry.space_group_name_H-M   'P 1'
#
loop_
_entity.id
_entity.type
_entity.pdbx_description
1 polymer ?
#
loop_
_entity_poly.entity_id
_entity_poly.type
_entity_poly.pdbx_seq_one_letter_code
_entity_poly.pdbx_strand_id
1 'polypeptide(L)' 'MSSGHDLYPSFNADADEREYLLRRAEHHRQLAEKSQQPASRSIHRRFQQLYEQRAAWIGVVLSH' A
#
# COMPACT_ATOMS: atom_id res chain seq x y z
N MET A 1 -28.56 -5.46 22.34
CA MET A 1 -27.53 -6.03 23.24
C MET A 1 -26.21 -6.00 22.49
N SER A 2 -25.17 -5.48 23.13
CA SER A 2 -23.89 -5.05 22.55
C SER A 2 -23.20 -6.08 21.66
N SER A 3 -22.83 -5.67 20.46
CA SER A 3 -21.63 -6.20 19.80
C SER A 3 -20.49 -5.26 20.15
N GLY A 4 -19.78 -5.59 21.23
CA GLY A 4 -18.48 -4.99 21.51
C GLY A 4 -17.53 -5.40 20.40
N HIS A 5 -17.38 -4.55 19.39
CA HIS A 5 -16.24 -4.62 18.49
C HIS A 5 -15.05 -4.18 19.33
N ASP A 6 -14.41 -5.14 19.97
CA ASP A 6 -13.24 -4.92 20.81
C ASP A 6 -12.20 -4.12 20.03
N LEU A 7 -12.06 -2.88 20.47
CA LEU A 7 -11.04 -1.90 20.10
C LEU A 7 -9.68 -2.41 20.60
N TYR A 8 -9.14 -3.46 19.98
CA TYR A 8 -7.70 -3.68 20.05
C TYR A 8 -7.05 -2.68 19.08
N PRO A 9 -6.03 -1.92 19.52
CA PRO A 9 -5.44 -0.89 18.68
C PRO A 9 -4.91 -1.53 17.39
N SER A 10 -5.42 -1.07 16.24
CA SER A 10 -5.12 -1.55 14.88
C SER A 10 -3.66 -1.43 14.44
N PHE A 11 -2.70 -1.15 15.34
CA PHE A 11 -1.29 -0.98 15.03
C PHE A 11 -0.69 -2.16 14.23
N ASN A 12 -1.08 -3.40 14.56
CA ASN A 12 -0.65 -4.57 13.79
C ASN A 12 -1.29 -4.61 12.39
N ALA A 13 -2.58 -4.24 12.28
CA ALA A 13 -3.28 -4.19 11.01
C ALA A 13 -2.72 -3.07 10.10
N ASP A 14 -2.35 -1.93 10.67
CA ASP A 14 -1.74 -0.80 9.96
C ASP A 14 -0.30 -1.14 9.51
N ALA A 15 0.47 -1.85 10.34
CA ALA A 15 1.80 -2.34 9.95
C ALA A 15 1.74 -3.38 8.82
N ASP A 16 0.83 -4.35 8.93
CA ASP A 16 0.58 -5.36 7.91
C ASP A 16 0.05 -4.74 6.61
N GLU A 17 -0.84 -3.75 6.71
CA GLU A 17 -1.35 -2.99 5.57
C GLU A 17 -0.21 -2.21 4.90
N ARG A 18 0.66 -1.54 5.67
CA ARG A 18 1.82 -0.84 5.13
C ARG A 18 2.74 -1.79 4.36
N GLU A 19 3.05 -2.96 4.91
CA GLU A 19 3.87 -3.95 4.22
C GLU A 19 3.21 -4.46 2.94
N TYR A 20 1.90 -4.74 2.98
CA TYR A 20 1.13 -5.12 1.81
C TYR A 20 1.22 -4.07 0.70
N LEU A 21 1.03 -2.79 1.04
CA LEU A 21 1.10 -1.69 0.08
C LEU A 21 2.48 -1.57 -0.55
N LEU A 22 3.55 -1.71 0.23
CA LEU A 22 4.93 -1.71 -0.29
C LEU A 22 5.19 -2.88 -1.25
N ARG A 23 4.72 -4.10 -0.91
CA ARG A 23 4.81 -5.25 -1.82
C ARG A 23 4.04 -5.02 -3.12
N ARG A 24 2.87 -4.39 -3.07
CA ARG A 24 2.09 -4.03 -4.26
C ARG A 24 2.79 -2.97 -5.11
N ALA A 25 3.40 -1.96 -4.49
CA ALA A 25 4.18 -0.95 -5.19
C ALA A 25 5.33 -1.59 -5.98
N GLU A 26 6.10 -2.46 -5.31
CA GLU A 26 7.22 -3.18 -5.93
C GLU A 26 6.77 -4.09 -7.08
N HIS A 27 5.65 -4.81 -6.90
CA HIS A 27 5.08 -5.60 -7.99
C HIS A 27 4.73 -4.74 -9.22
N HIS A 28 4.13 -3.57 -9.01
CA HIS A 28 3.83 -2.65 -10.11
C HIS A 28 5.09 -2.02 -10.74
N ARG A 29 6.14 -1.75 -9.96
CA ARG A 29 7.45 -1.33 -10.49
C ARG A 29 7.98 -2.37 -11.49
N GLN A 30 7.99 -3.64 -11.09
CA GLN A 30 8.46 -4.74 -11.93
C GLN A 30 7.61 -4.93 -13.19
N LEU A 31 6.28 -4.79 -13.09
CA LEU A 31 5.40 -4.84 -14.27
C LEU A 31 5.64 -3.67 -15.23
N ALA A 32 5.88 -2.46 -14.71
CA ALA A 32 6.21 -1.31 -15.55
C ALA A 32 7.52 -1.52 -16.32
N GLU A 33 8.53 -2.12 -15.67
CA GLU A 33 9.83 -2.42 -16.28
C GLU A 33 9.76 -3.48 -17.37
N LYS A 34 8.90 -4.49 -17.18
CA LYS A 34 8.68 -5.56 -18.17
C LYS A 34 7.75 -5.15 -19.31
N SER A 35 6.94 -4.11 -19.13
CA SER A 35 5.94 -3.72 -20.12
C SER A 35 6.55 -3.02 -21.34
N GLN A 36 6.28 -3.57 -22.52
CA GLN A 36 6.63 -3.00 -23.82
C GLN A 36 5.61 -1.95 -24.31
N GLN A 37 4.44 -1.88 -23.68
CA GLN A 37 3.38 -0.94 -24.07
C GLN A 37 3.47 0.33 -23.20
N PRO A 38 3.68 1.53 -23.80
CA PRO A 38 3.81 2.79 -23.04
C PRO A 38 2.61 3.08 -22.13
N ALA A 39 1.39 2.81 -22.60
CA ALA A 39 0.17 3.02 -21.81
C ALA A 39 0.13 2.12 -20.56
N SER A 40 0.37 0.80 -20.72
CA SER A 40 0.47 -0.14 -19.60
C SER A 40 1.57 0.25 -18.61
N ARG A 41 2.74 0.67 -19.11
CA ARG A 41 3.84 1.16 -18.26
C ARG A 41 3.41 2.36 -17.41
N SER A 42 2.73 3.34 -18.01
CA SER A 42 2.25 4.53 -17.30
C SER A 42 1.25 4.19 -16.20
N ILE A 43 0.33 3.24 -16.46
CA ILE A 43 -0.65 2.76 -15.48
C ILE A 43 0.04 2.08 -14.30
N HIS A 44 1.00 1.19 -14.56
CA HIS A 44 1.75 0.52 -13.50
C HIS A 44 2.58 1.51 -12.66
N ARG A 45 3.20 2.53 -13.28
CA ARG A 45 3.89 3.59 -12.54
C ARG A 45 2.95 4.40 -11.65
N ARG A 46 1.74 4.69 -12.13
CA ARG A 46 0.73 5.38 -11.32
C ARG A 46 0.28 4.55 -10.11
N PHE A 47 0.08 3.24 -10.30
CA PHE A 47 -0.24 2.34 -9.18
C PHE A 47 0.90 2.24 -8.18
N GLN A 48 2.15 2.10 -8.65
CA GLN A 48 3.34 2.14 -7.79
C GLN A 48 3.30 3.37 -6.88
N GLN A 49 3.16 4.57 -7.47
CA GLN A 49 3.13 5.83 -6.73
C GLN A 49 1.97 5.91 -5.72
N LEU A 50 0.78 5.42 -6.08
CA LEU A 50 -0.39 5.43 -5.17
C LEU A 50 -0.15 4.55 -3.95
N TYR A 51 0.42 3.35 -4.15
CA TYR A 51 0.72 2.44 -3.06
C TYR A 51 1.84 2.96 -2.16
N GLU A 52 2.91 3.55 -2.72
CA GLU A 52 3.97 4.20 -1.96
C GLU A 52 3.44 5.37 -1.12
N GLN A 53 2.60 6.23 -1.70
CA GLN A 53 1.99 7.35 -0.98
C GLN A 53 1.15 6.85 0.19
N ARG A 54 0.27 5.87 -0.02
CA ARG A 54 -0.56 5.32 1.06
C ARG A 54 0.28 4.66 2.16
N ALA A 55 1.33 3.91 1.80
CA ALA A 55 2.25 3.32 2.76
C ALA A 55 2.99 4.39 3.58
N ALA A 56 3.34 5.53 2.96
CA ALA A 56 3.96 6.66 3.66
C ALA A 56 3.00 7.30 4.68
N TRP A 57 1.72 7.51 4.32
CA TRP A 57 0.71 8.02 5.24
C TRP A 57 0.55 7.12 6.47
N ILE A 58 0.48 5.81 6.27
CA ILE A 58 0.41 4.86 7.40
C ILE A 58 1.69 4.91 8.23
N GLY A 59 2.86 5.03 7.61
CA GLY A 59 4.13 5.21 8.33
C GLY A 59 4.15 6.44 9.22
N VAL A 60 3.56 7.56 8.78
CA VAL A 60 3.42 8.78 9.58
C VAL A 60 2.50 8.54 10.78
N VAL A 61 1.37 7.87 10.58
CA VAL A 61 0.41 7.53 11.65
C VAL A 61 1.03 6.59 12.69
N LEU A 62 1.77 5.57 12.25
CA LEU A 62 2.45 4.61 13.13
C LEU A 62 3.62 5.23 13.92
N SER A 63 4.13 6.40 13.51
CA SER A 63 5.26 7.08 14.16
C SER A 63 4.84 8.11 15.20
N HIS A 64 3.53 8.28 15.46
CA HIS A 64 2.95 9.18 16.47
C HIS A 64 2.22 8.36 17.54
#